data_AF-A0A9E4I296-F1
#
_entry.id   AF-A0A9E4I296-F1
#
_cell.length_a   1.000
_cell.length_b   1.000
_cell.length_c   1.000
_cell.angle_alpha   90.00
_cell.angle_beta   90.00
_cell.angle_gamma   90.00
#
_symmetry.space_group_name_H-M   'P 1'
#
loop_
_entity.id
_entity.type
_entity.pdbx_description
1 polymer ?
#
loop_
_entity_poly.entity_id
_entity_poly.type
_entity_poly.pdbx_seq_one_letter_code
_entity_poly.pdbx_strand_id
1 'polypeptide(L)'
;MSIDKPSLLQEIITLGSLAELRAVCKNPHLSRGFYSGLVRCWNDNNGAQNANLTAVSNDRFKHILLFLSRNPRVSTNLDPFRLDVRGGLDHLEFNTRCWKLATVVPVEPDWAYVLSKLYRNLHRYTDDFDDVEQVLDRWRPAEEDAGVFSDENPFCAVREQIAAKFLIPSIDMLNDDDIAVRQAFYRTFDPERSEFRHFDWAEWLERDDWCDIWLSSNENIWRSTIGRSKLRGLLGCKSTKNPDYFVINEFDEREEEYRKSNPEWFDNQEDNEEYKNSDAELDRIRELEQIVWNLANAIDKRRSVGAVWLLLAALVGSFFGTAIW
;
A
#
# COMPACT_ATOMS: atom_id res chain seq x y z
N MET A 1 -30.49 -43.58 -14.62
CA MET A 1 -29.52 -42.58 -14.14
C MET A 1 -30.10 -41.98 -12.87
N SER A 2 -29.52 -42.31 -11.71
CA SER A 2 -29.87 -41.66 -10.44
C SER A 2 -29.30 -40.25 -10.49
N ILE A 3 -30.13 -39.22 -10.39
CA ILE A 3 -29.65 -37.86 -10.17
C ILE A 3 -29.25 -37.84 -8.70
N ASP A 4 -27.95 -37.92 -8.43
CA ASP A 4 -27.44 -37.85 -7.07
C ASP A 4 -27.95 -36.57 -6.42
N LYS A 5 -28.66 -36.74 -5.30
CA LYS A 5 -29.22 -35.62 -4.55
C LYS A 5 -28.07 -34.70 -4.15
N PRO A 6 -28.16 -33.37 -4.40
CA PRO A 6 -27.12 -32.45 -3.99
C PRO A 6 -26.90 -32.55 -2.47
N SER A 7 -25.64 -32.42 -2.04
CA SER A 7 -25.36 -32.38 -0.60
C SER A 7 -26.05 -31.17 0.05
N LEU A 8 -26.35 -31.27 1.35
CA LEU A 8 -26.95 -30.15 2.10
C LEU A 8 -26.13 -28.85 1.97
N LEU A 9 -24.80 -28.96 1.96
CA LEU A 9 -23.93 -27.81 1.76
C LEU A 9 -24.12 -27.20 0.36
N GLN A 10 -24.24 -28.02 -0.69
CA GLN A 10 -24.50 -27.55 -2.04
C GLN A 10 -25.85 -26.81 -2.14
N GLU A 11 -26.87 -27.32 -1.46
CA GLU A 11 -28.19 -26.69 -1.39
C GLU A 11 -28.12 -25.34 -0.65
N ILE A 12 -27.38 -25.26 0.45
CA ILE A 12 -27.16 -23.99 1.17
C ILE A 12 -26.39 -22.99 0.30
N ILE A 13 -25.35 -23.43 -0.41
CA ILE A 13 -24.52 -22.57 -1.27
C ILE A 13 -25.38 -21.94 -2.38
N THR A 14 -26.20 -22.76 -3.03
CA THR A 14 -26.97 -22.35 -4.21
C THR A 14 -28.29 -21.66 -3.85
N LEU A 15 -29.04 -22.17 -2.87
CA LEU A 15 -30.43 -21.77 -2.59
C LEU A 15 -30.69 -21.34 -1.14
N GLY A 16 -29.78 -21.64 -0.21
CA GLY A 16 -29.97 -21.31 1.21
C GLY A 16 -30.18 -19.82 1.48
N SER A 17 -30.68 -19.48 2.65
CA SER A 17 -30.74 -18.08 3.11
C SER A 17 -29.33 -17.46 3.22
N LEU A 18 -29.23 -16.13 3.22
CA LEU A 18 -27.95 -15.45 3.46
C LEU A 18 -27.37 -15.74 4.84
N ALA A 19 -28.22 -16.04 5.84
CA ALA A 19 -27.78 -16.41 7.18
C ALA A 19 -27.08 -17.79 7.18
N GLU A 20 -27.66 -18.78 6.49
CA GLU A 20 -27.06 -20.10 6.33
C GLU A 20 -25.77 -20.03 5.51
N LEU A 21 -25.80 -19.29 4.39
CA LEU A 21 -24.60 -19.06 3.57
C LEU A 21 -23.48 -18.43 4.38
N ARG A 22 -23.79 -17.39 5.17
CA ARG A 22 -22.83 -16.72 6.04
C ARG A 22 -22.27 -17.68 7.09
N ALA A 23 -23.12 -18.50 7.71
CA ALA A 23 -22.69 -19.47 8.70
C ALA A 23 -21.71 -20.47 8.09
N VAL A 24 -21.99 -20.98 6.88
CA VAL A 24 -21.10 -21.89 6.14
C VAL A 24 -19.79 -21.19 5.77
N CYS A 25 -19.84 -20.04 5.10
CA CYS A 25 -18.65 -19.34 4.62
C CYS A 25 -17.73 -18.83 5.74
N LYS A 26 -18.27 -18.57 6.94
CA LYS A 26 -17.48 -18.10 8.09
C LYS A 26 -17.03 -19.21 9.04
N ASN A 27 -17.45 -20.46 8.83
CA ASN A 27 -17.18 -21.55 9.77
C ASN A 27 -15.72 -22.03 9.68
N PRO A 28 -14.83 -21.68 10.63
CA PRO A 28 -13.41 -22.01 10.53
C PRO A 28 -13.13 -23.53 10.62
N HIS A 29 -14.11 -24.39 10.87
CA HIS A 29 -13.91 -25.84 10.98
C HIS A 29 -14.08 -26.58 9.64
N LEU A 30 -14.57 -25.92 8.58
CA LEU A 30 -14.62 -26.53 7.25
C LEU A 30 -13.21 -26.69 6.65
N SER A 31 -13.06 -27.68 5.77
CA SER A 31 -11.78 -28.00 5.13
C SER A 31 -11.36 -26.90 4.16
N ARG A 32 -10.05 -26.78 3.90
CA ARG A 32 -9.54 -25.80 2.92
C ARG A 32 -10.00 -26.12 1.51
N GLY A 33 -10.03 -27.40 1.15
CA GLY A 33 -10.60 -27.85 -0.12
C GLY A 33 -12.06 -27.46 -0.31
N PHE A 34 -12.85 -27.30 0.76
CA PHE A 34 -14.20 -26.76 0.66
C PHE A 34 -14.20 -25.30 0.19
N TYR A 35 -13.34 -24.45 0.76
CA TYR A 35 -13.23 -23.05 0.34
C TYR A 35 -12.67 -22.88 -1.06
N SER A 36 -11.64 -23.65 -1.43
CA SER A 36 -11.16 -23.73 -2.82
C SER A 36 -12.30 -24.14 -3.75
N GLY A 37 -13.09 -25.15 -3.36
CA GLY A 37 -14.29 -25.60 -4.07
C GLY A 37 -15.33 -24.49 -4.25
N LEU A 38 -15.58 -23.67 -3.24
CA LEU A 38 -16.52 -22.53 -3.35
C LEU A 38 -16.09 -21.52 -4.42
N VAL A 39 -14.80 -21.17 -4.47
CA VAL A 39 -14.28 -20.24 -5.47
C VAL A 39 -14.35 -20.87 -6.87
N ARG A 40 -14.21 -22.21 -6.97
CA ARG A 40 -14.39 -22.95 -8.23
C ARG A 40 -15.83 -23.01 -8.72
N CYS A 41 -16.83 -22.78 -7.86
CA CYS A 41 -18.24 -22.76 -8.25
C CYS A 41 -18.60 -21.53 -9.08
N TRP A 42 -17.76 -20.49 -9.10
CA TRP A 42 -17.98 -19.36 -9.97
C TRP A 42 -17.63 -19.75 -11.40
N ASN A 43 -18.66 -19.76 -12.23
CA ASN A 43 -18.50 -19.94 -13.65
C ASN A 43 -18.34 -18.55 -14.26
N ASP A 44 -17.15 -18.26 -14.76
CA ASP A 44 -17.02 -17.27 -15.81
C ASP A 44 -18.02 -17.69 -16.90
N ASN A 45 -18.90 -16.80 -17.33
CA ASN A 45 -19.87 -17.04 -18.40
C ASN A 45 -19.24 -17.51 -19.73
N ASN A 46 -17.90 -17.61 -19.81
CA ASN A 46 -17.12 -18.17 -20.91
C ASN A 46 -17.10 -19.72 -21.04
N GLY A 47 -17.96 -20.45 -20.33
CA GLY A 47 -18.47 -21.75 -20.82
C GLY A 47 -17.61 -23.01 -20.63
N ALA A 48 -16.54 -22.97 -19.82
CA ALA A 48 -15.79 -24.19 -19.48
C ALA A 48 -16.46 -24.95 -18.32
N GLN A 49 -17.43 -25.80 -18.65
CA GLN A 49 -18.19 -26.66 -17.74
C GLN A 49 -17.28 -27.52 -16.83
N ASN A 50 -17.15 -27.15 -15.55
CA ASN A 50 -16.92 -28.16 -14.52
C ASN A 50 -18.28 -28.68 -14.07
N ALA A 51 -18.73 -29.77 -14.71
CA ALA A 51 -20.06 -30.37 -14.61
C ALA A 51 -20.49 -30.85 -13.20
N ASN A 52 -19.67 -30.71 -12.16
CA ASN A 52 -19.90 -31.32 -10.85
C ASN A 52 -20.38 -30.35 -9.76
N LEU A 53 -20.32 -29.03 -10.00
CA LEU A 53 -20.83 -28.03 -9.06
C LEU A 53 -21.79 -27.12 -9.82
N THR A 54 -23.05 -27.07 -9.37
CA THR A 54 -24.06 -26.16 -9.92
C THR A 54 -23.56 -24.72 -9.85
N ALA A 55 -23.45 -24.08 -11.01
CA ALA A 55 -22.99 -22.70 -11.12
C ALA A 55 -23.84 -21.78 -10.23
N VAL A 56 -23.18 -20.95 -9.42
CA VAL A 56 -23.85 -19.93 -8.61
C VAL A 56 -24.01 -18.65 -9.42
N SER A 57 -25.09 -17.89 -9.19
CA SER A 57 -25.25 -16.57 -9.81
C SER A 57 -24.17 -15.60 -9.33
N ASN A 58 -23.89 -14.56 -10.13
CA ASN A 58 -22.91 -13.54 -9.77
C ASN A 58 -23.21 -12.87 -8.41
N ASP A 59 -24.46 -12.49 -8.16
CA ASP A 59 -24.84 -11.85 -6.88
C ASP A 59 -24.62 -12.80 -5.69
N ARG A 60 -24.97 -14.08 -5.87
CA ARG A 60 -24.74 -15.09 -4.85
C ARG A 60 -23.25 -15.28 -4.59
N PHE A 61 -22.43 -15.28 -5.64
CA PHE A 61 -20.99 -15.42 -5.52
C PHE A 61 -20.33 -14.20 -4.87
N LYS A 62 -20.77 -12.97 -5.19
CA LYS A 62 -20.36 -11.75 -4.48
C LYS A 62 -20.58 -11.89 -2.97
N HIS A 63 -21.73 -12.41 -2.54
CA HIS A 63 -21.98 -12.68 -1.12
C HIS A 63 -21.07 -13.75 -0.52
N ILE A 64 -20.78 -14.83 -1.26
CA ILE A 64 -19.81 -15.85 -0.83
C ILE A 64 -18.46 -15.20 -0.54
N LEU A 65 -17.92 -14.43 -1.49
CA LEU A 65 -16.63 -13.76 -1.33
C LEU A 65 -16.62 -12.76 -0.16
N LEU A 66 -17.70 -11.99 0.03
CA LEU A 66 -17.83 -11.07 1.17
C LEU A 66 -17.89 -11.78 2.53
N PHE A 67 -18.44 -12.99 2.58
CA PHE A 67 -18.44 -13.78 3.82
C PHE A 67 -17.09 -14.46 4.04
N LEU A 68 -16.44 -14.95 2.99
CA LEU A 68 -15.10 -15.54 3.03
C LEU A 68 -14.03 -14.52 3.42
N SER A 69 -14.14 -13.26 3.00
CA SER A 69 -13.21 -12.20 3.39
C SER A 69 -13.18 -11.94 4.90
N ARG A 70 -14.21 -12.38 5.63
CA ARG A 70 -14.31 -12.29 7.09
C ARG A 70 -14.05 -13.62 7.79
N ASN A 71 -13.58 -14.64 7.07
CA ASN A 71 -13.24 -15.93 7.64
C ASN A 71 -11.79 -15.89 8.15
N PRO A 72 -11.53 -16.15 9.44
CA PRO A 72 -10.18 -16.11 9.99
C PRO A 72 -9.17 -17.02 9.28
N ARG A 73 -9.63 -18.15 8.70
CA ARG A 73 -8.74 -19.05 7.95
C ARG A 73 -8.21 -18.44 6.67
N VAL A 74 -9.00 -17.58 6.03
CA VAL A 74 -8.58 -16.88 4.81
C VAL A 74 -7.48 -15.87 5.14
N SER A 75 -7.63 -15.15 6.25
CA SER A 75 -6.65 -14.16 6.72
C SER A 75 -5.39 -14.74 7.36
N THR A 76 -5.32 -16.07 7.59
CA THR A 76 -4.16 -16.66 8.27
C THR A 76 -2.98 -16.76 7.31
N ASN A 77 -1.87 -16.11 7.64
CA ASN A 77 -0.60 -16.31 6.93
C ASN A 77 -0.05 -17.69 7.29
N LEU A 78 -0.33 -18.67 6.45
CA LEU A 78 0.17 -20.03 6.59
C LEU A 78 1.38 -20.22 5.69
N ASP A 79 2.43 -20.84 6.21
CA ASP A 79 3.48 -21.41 5.38
C ASP A 79 2.91 -22.67 4.69
N PRO A 80 2.64 -22.63 3.37
CA PRO A 80 2.03 -23.76 2.67
C PRO A 80 2.92 -25.01 2.70
N PHE A 81 4.24 -24.85 2.92
CA PHE A 81 5.20 -25.95 3.00
C PHE A 81 5.21 -26.66 4.36
N ARG A 82 4.56 -26.07 5.38
CA ARG A 82 4.41 -26.66 6.72
C ARG A 82 3.08 -27.39 6.91
N LEU A 83 2.16 -27.26 5.96
CA LEU A 83 0.89 -28.01 5.96
C LEU A 83 1.10 -29.40 5.37
N ASP A 84 0.13 -30.30 5.59
CA ASP A 84 0.08 -31.53 4.82
C ASP A 84 -0.05 -31.16 3.32
N VAL A 85 0.56 -31.98 2.45
CA VAL A 85 0.68 -31.68 1.00
C VAL A 85 -0.66 -31.24 0.41
N ARG A 86 -1.76 -31.90 0.80
CA ARG A 86 -3.10 -31.57 0.31
C ARG A 86 -3.64 -30.25 0.87
N GLY A 87 -3.52 -30.01 2.18
CA GLY A 87 -4.00 -28.78 2.79
C GLY A 87 -3.23 -27.53 2.34
N GLY A 88 -1.93 -27.68 2.07
CA GLY A 88 -1.10 -26.62 1.48
C GLY A 88 -1.54 -26.28 0.04
N LEU A 89 -1.74 -27.30 -0.80
CA LEU A 89 -2.22 -27.11 -2.17
C LEU A 89 -3.60 -26.46 -2.24
N ASP A 90 -4.55 -26.89 -1.40
CA ASP A 90 -5.89 -26.31 -1.35
C ASP A 90 -5.86 -24.82 -0.95
N HIS A 91 -4.99 -24.44 -0.01
CA HIS A 91 -4.82 -23.05 0.43
C HIS A 91 -4.21 -22.18 -0.66
N LEU A 92 -3.18 -22.70 -1.34
CA LEU A 92 -2.53 -22.02 -2.45
C LEU A 92 -3.51 -21.83 -3.61
N GLU A 93 -4.22 -22.88 -4.01
CA GLU A 93 -5.23 -22.81 -5.07
C GLU A 93 -6.31 -21.77 -4.75
N PHE A 94 -6.82 -21.76 -3.51
CA PHE A 94 -7.80 -20.77 -3.07
C PHE A 94 -7.28 -19.32 -3.22
N ASN A 95 -6.06 -19.03 -2.73
CA ASN A 95 -5.50 -17.68 -2.81
C ASN A 95 -5.26 -17.26 -4.26
N THR A 96 -4.61 -18.10 -5.07
CA THR A 96 -4.35 -17.84 -6.48
C THR A 96 -5.65 -17.59 -7.24
N ARG A 97 -6.70 -18.38 -7.01
CA ARG A 97 -7.99 -18.16 -7.69
C ARG A 97 -8.63 -16.85 -7.26
N CYS A 98 -8.58 -16.50 -5.98
CA CYS A 98 -9.12 -15.24 -5.50
C CYS A 98 -8.41 -14.04 -6.14
N TRP A 99 -7.08 -14.04 -6.22
CA TRP A 99 -6.32 -12.98 -6.91
C TRP A 99 -6.66 -12.91 -8.39
N LYS A 100 -6.77 -14.06 -9.07
CA LYS A 100 -7.17 -14.11 -10.48
C LYS A 100 -8.56 -13.58 -10.77
N LEU A 101 -9.44 -13.43 -9.78
CA LEU A 101 -10.73 -12.76 -9.99
C LEU A 101 -10.55 -11.34 -10.57
N ALA A 102 -9.49 -10.61 -10.17
CA ALA A 102 -9.20 -9.28 -10.69
C ALA A 102 -9.06 -9.23 -12.22
N THR A 103 -8.67 -10.34 -12.87
CA THR A 103 -8.44 -10.38 -14.32
C THR A 103 -9.69 -10.76 -15.11
N VAL A 104 -10.67 -11.41 -14.47
CA VAL A 104 -11.81 -12.05 -15.14
C VAL A 104 -13.17 -11.45 -14.80
N VAL A 105 -13.36 -10.93 -13.59
CA VAL A 105 -14.67 -10.39 -13.21
C VAL A 105 -14.94 -9.04 -13.91
N PRO A 106 -16.22 -8.66 -14.10
CA PRO A 106 -16.56 -7.33 -14.59
C PRO A 106 -16.00 -6.19 -13.72
N VAL A 107 -15.56 -5.12 -14.37
CA VAL A 107 -15.04 -3.90 -13.70
C VAL A 107 -16.23 -3.02 -13.31
N GLU A 108 -16.93 -3.41 -12.25
CA GLU A 108 -18.14 -2.74 -11.74
C GLU A 108 -17.95 -2.36 -10.25
N PRO A 109 -18.65 -1.33 -9.74
CA PRO A 109 -18.51 -0.88 -8.35
C PRO A 109 -18.74 -1.98 -7.30
N ASP A 110 -19.74 -2.84 -7.51
CA ASP A 110 -20.03 -3.96 -6.62
C ASP A 110 -18.88 -4.96 -6.54
N TRP A 111 -18.28 -5.28 -7.71
CA TRP A 111 -17.15 -6.19 -7.78
C TRP A 111 -15.90 -5.58 -7.15
N ALA A 112 -15.63 -4.30 -7.42
CA ALA A 112 -14.56 -3.58 -6.75
C ALA A 112 -14.74 -3.60 -5.23
N TYR A 113 -15.97 -3.40 -4.73
CA TYR A 113 -16.26 -3.45 -3.30
C TYR A 113 -16.00 -4.85 -2.72
N VAL A 114 -16.46 -5.90 -3.40
CA VAL A 114 -16.25 -7.29 -2.96
C VAL A 114 -14.76 -7.65 -2.94
N LEU A 115 -14.05 -7.35 -4.03
CA LEU A 115 -12.63 -7.64 -4.16
C LEU A 115 -11.79 -6.84 -3.17
N SER A 116 -12.07 -5.56 -2.93
CA SER A 116 -11.32 -4.76 -1.96
C SER A 116 -11.42 -5.33 -0.54
N LYS A 117 -12.59 -5.83 -0.12
CA LYS A 117 -12.76 -6.50 1.18
C LYS A 117 -12.04 -7.84 1.23
N LEU A 118 -12.06 -8.60 0.13
CA LEU A 118 -11.38 -9.89 0.02
C LEU A 118 -9.86 -9.70 0.09
N TYR A 119 -9.29 -8.85 -0.77
CA TYR A 119 -7.86 -8.67 -0.96
C TYR A 119 -7.14 -8.09 0.25
N ARG A 120 -7.83 -7.24 1.03
CA ARG A 120 -7.31 -6.76 2.32
C ARG A 120 -6.90 -7.90 3.27
N ASN A 121 -7.54 -9.06 3.13
CA ASN A 121 -7.31 -10.22 3.98
C ASN A 121 -6.53 -11.35 3.29
N LEU A 122 -6.19 -11.21 2.01
CA LEU A 122 -5.44 -12.24 1.30
C LEU A 122 -3.93 -12.04 1.46
N HIS A 123 -3.23 -13.17 1.42
CA HIS A 123 -1.78 -13.20 1.37
C HIS A 123 -1.32 -13.54 -0.05
N ARG A 124 -0.15 -13.01 -0.42
CA ARG A 124 0.52 -13.40 -1.67
C ARG A 124 1.44 -14.58 -1.37
N TYR A 125 1.26 -15.67 -2.11
CA TYR A 125 2.12 -16.85 -2.06
C TYR A 125 2.86 -17.10 -3.37
N THR A 126 2.33 -16.59 -4.47
CA THR A 126 2.80 -16.80 -5.84
C THR A 126 2.69 -15.52 -6.63
N ASP A 127 3.40 -15.49 -7.76
CA ASP A 127 3.23 -14.45 -8.78
C ASP A 127 1.98 -14.78 -9.61
N ASP A 128 0.82 -14.43 -9.06
CA ASP A 128 -0.48 -14.79 -9.62
C ASP A 128 -0.86 -14.00 -10.88
N PHE A 129 -0.14 -12.92 -11.16
CA PHE A 129 -0.33 -12.04 -12.32
C PHE A 129 0.88 -12.11 -13.24
N ASP A 130 0.63 -12.31 -14.53
CA ASP A 130 1.67 -12.26 -15.56
C ASP A 130 2.11 -10.81 -15.82
N ASP A 131 1.16 -9.87 -15.75
CA ASP A 131 1.37 -8.43 -15.93
C ASP A 131 0.55 -7.66 -14.90
N VAL A 132 1.21 -7.17 -13.85
CA VAL A 132 0.56 -6.45 -12.74
C VAL A 132 0.05 -5.09 -13.21
N GLU A 133 0.76 -4.41 -14.10
CA GLU A 133 0.41 -3.09 -14.61
C GLU A 133 -0.90 -3.16 -15.40
N GLN A 134 -1.05 -4.16 -16.27
CA GLN A 134 -2.29 -4.39 -16.99
C GLN A 134 -3.49 -4.61 -16.06
N VAL A 135 -3.29 -5.31 -14.94
CA VAL A 135 -4.37 -5.53 -13.95
C VAL A 135 -4.69 -4.24 -13.20
N LEU A 136 -3.69 -3.43 -12.83
CA LEU A 136 -3.91 -2.14 -12.20
C LEU A 136 -4.67 -1.19 -13.14
N ASP A 137 -4.27 -1.10 -14.40
CA ASP A 137 -4.94 -0.27 -15.41
C ASP A 137 -6.38 -0.70 -15.66
N ARG A 138 -6.66 -2.01 -15.69
CA ARG A 138 -8.01 -2.55 -15.83
C ARG A 138 -8.96 -2.01 -14.75
N TRP A 139 -8.48 -1.83 -13.52
CA TRP A 139 -9.29 -1.37 -12.38
C TRP A 139 -9.24 0.15 -12.19
N ARG A 140 -8.62 0.89 -13.11
CA ARG A 140 -8.62 2.36 -13.08
C ARG A 140 -10.03 2.85 -13.45
N PRO A 141 -10.68 3.66 -12.60
CA PRO A 141 -12.01 4.16 -12.90
C PRO A 141 -11.97 5.04 -14.15
N ALA A 142 -13.07 5.10 -14.90
CA ALA A 142 -13.22 6.06 -15.98
C ALA A 142 -13.17 7.49 -15.42
N GLU A 143 -12.68 8.46 -16.20
CA GLU A 143 -12.54 9.86 -15.78
C GLU A 143 -13.85 10.46 -15.23
N GLU A 144 -15.00 10.00 -15.73
CA GLU A 144 -16.34 10.44 -15.29
C GLU A 144 -16.66 10.02 -13.84
N ASP A 145 -16.07 8.92 -13.35
CA ASP A 145 -16.25 8.39 -11.98
C ASP A 145 -15.12 8.80 -11.03
N ALA A 146 -14.08 9.48 -11.53
CA ALA A 146 -12.89 9.87 -10.76
C ALA A 146 -13.14 11.02 -9.77
N GLY A 147 -14.28 11.72 -9.88
CA GLY A 147 -14.61 12.89 -9.06
C GLY A 147 -14.92 12.61 -7.59
N VAL A 148 -15.08 11.35 -7.20
CA VAL A 148 -15.30 10.95 -5.80
C VAL A 148 -13.98 10.45 -5.22
N PHE A 149 -13.09 11.40 -4.92
CA PHE A 149 -11.91 11.15 -4.08
C PHE A 149 -12.37 10.91 -2.63
N SER A 150 -12.79 9.69 -2.34
CA SER A 150 -12.91 9.23 -0.95
C SER A 150 -12.11 7.96 -0.79
N ASP A 151 -11.53 7.75 0.40
CA ASP A 151 -10.95 6.47 0.85
C ASP A 151 -11.94 5.29 0.73
N GLU A 152 -13.20 5.57 0.40
CA GLU A 152 -14.26 4.61 0.15
C GLU A 152 -14.35 4.18 -1.32
N ASN A 153 -13.54 4.74 -2.24
CA ASN A 153 -13.55 4.34 -3.64
C ASN A 153 -13.05 2.88 -3.78
N PRO A 154 -13.94 1.93 -4.10
CA PRO A 154 -13.58 0.52 -4.10
C PRO A 154 -12.59 0.16 -5.22
N PHE A 155 -12.55 0.93 -6.32
CA PHE A 155 -11.58 0.74 -7.41
C PHE A 155 -10.17 1.10 -6.96
N CYS A 156 -10.03 2.22 -6.23
CA CYS A 156 -8.77 2.61 -5.60
C CYS A 156 -8.28 1.54 -4.64
N ALA A 157 -9.17 1.04 -3.77
CA ALA A 157 -8.85 0.00 -2.81
C ALA A 157 -8.40 -1.31 -3.48
N VAL A 158 -9.03 -1.75 -4.59
CA VAL A 158 -8.55 -2.94 -5.32
C VAL A 158 -7.13 -2.75 -5.83
N ARG A 159 -6.86 -1.61 -6.49
CA ARG A 159 -5.55 -1.29 -7.05
C ARG A 159 -4.48 -1.15 -5.96
N GLU A 160 -4.80 -0.49 -4.87
CA GLU A 160 -3.95 -0.37 -3.68
C GLU A 160 -3.57 -1.76 -3.14
N GLN A 161 -4.54 -2.65 -2.93
CA GLN A 161 -4.25 -3.99 -2.40
C GLN A 161 -3.41 -4.83 -3.37
N ILE A 162 -3.65 -4.72 -4.68
CA ILE A 162 -2.83 -5.41 -5.69
C ILE A 162 -1.40 -4.83 -5.70
N ALA A 163 -1.24 -3.52 -5.79
CA ALA A 163 0.06 -2.86 -5.80
C ALA A 163 0.86 -3.20 -4.53
N ALA A 164 0.23 -3.13 -3.36
CA ALA A 164 0.87 -3.41 -2.06
C ALA A 164 1.35 -4.86 -1.94
N LYS A 165 0.69 -5.81 -2.61
CA LYS A 165 1.07 -7.23 -2.55
C LYS A 165 2.03 -7.63 -3.66
N PHE A 166 1.89 -7.06 -4.86
CA PHE A 166 2.58 -7.54 -6.05
C PHE A 166 3.76 -6.66 -6.51
N LEU A 167 3.77 -5.37 -6.17
CA LEU A 167 4.88 -4.47 -6.48
C LEU A 167 5.88 -4.39 -5.32
N ILE A 168 7.15 -4.15 -5.67
CA ILE A 168 8.20 -3.86 -4.71
C ILE A 168 8.21 -2.34 -4.49
N PRO A 169 8.11 -1.83 -3.25
CA PRO A 169 8.17 -0.40 -2.98
C PRO A 169 9.42 0.23 -3.61
N SER A 170 9.21 1.28 -4.41
CA SER A 170 10.21 2.01 -5.15
C SER A 170 9.91 3.51 -5.18
N ILE A 171 10.89 4.32 -5.57
CA ILE A 171 10.72 5.77 -5.76
C ILE A 171 9.71 6.05 -6.89
N ASP A 172 9.67 5.19 -7.92
CA ASP A 172 8.70 5.34 -9.01
C ASP A 172 7.28 5.19 -8.49
N MET A 173 7.00 4.22 -7.61
CA MET A 173 5.68 4.11 -6.96
C MET A 173 5.34 5.32 -6.11
N LEU A 174 6.32 5.91 -5.43
CA LEU A 174 6.12 7.13 -4.65
C LEU A 174 5.74 8.30 -5.57
N ASN A 175 6.23 8.35 -6.81
CA ASN A 175 5.99 9.43 -7.77
C ASN A 175 4.96 9.09 -8.85
N ASP A 176 4.27 7.95 -8.72
CA ASP A 176 3.25 7.52 -9.66
C ASP A 176 2.08 8.52 -9.66
N ASP A 177 1.48 8.78 -10.82
CA ASP A 177 0.29 9.63 -10.95
C ASP A 177 -0.92 8.99 -10.24
N ASP A 178 -0.90 7.67 -10.12
CA ASP A 178 -1.95 6.89 -9.50
C ASP A 178 -1.86 6.90 -7.95
N ILE A 179 -2.86 7.53 -7.32
CA ILE A 179 -2.96 7.58 -5.86
C ILE A 179 -3.00 6.19 -5.22
N ALA A 180 -3.58 5.17 -5.86
CA ALA A 180 -3.64 3.83 -5.28
C ALA A 180 -2.24 3.18 -5.19
N VAL A 181 -1.38 3.46 -6.16
CA VAL A 181 0.02 2.99 -6.18
C VAL A 181 0.83 3.72 -5.12
N ARG A 182 0.63 5.04 -4.96
CA ARG A 182 1.23 5.81 -3.86
C ARG A 182 0.77 5.33 -2.49
N GLN A 183 -0.53 5.07 -2.30
CA GLN A 183 -1.10 4.50 -1.07
C GLN A 183 -0.46 3.14 -0.74
N ALA A 184 -0.31 2.28 -1.75
CA ALA A 184 0.39 1.01 -1.59
C ALA A 184 1.85 1.20 -1.15
N PHE A 185 2.57 2.16 -1.74
CA PHE A 185 3.92 2.52 -1.30
C PHE A 185 3.93 2.90 0.19
N TYR A 186 3.11 3.87 0.62
CA TYR A 186 3.10 4.34 2.01
C TYR A 186 2.84 3.23 3.03
N ARG A 187 2.01 2.24 2.67
CA ARG A 187 1.68 1.09 3.53
C ARG A 187 2.75 0.01 3.60
N THR A 188 3.71 -0.03 2.67
CA THR A 188 4.56 -1.22 2.51
C THR A 188 6.06 -0.93 2.41
N PHE A 189 6.49 0.30 2.14
CA PHE A 189 7.91 0.61 2.11
C PHE A 189 8.57 0.35 3.48
N ASP A 190 9.87 0.07 3.45
CA ASP A 190 10.69 -0.15 4.65
C ASP A 190 11.58 1.08 4.89
N PRO A 191 11.38 1.83 5.99
CA PRO A 191 12.17 3.03 6.27
C PRO A 191 13.66 2.76 6.53
N GLU A 192 14.05 1.50 6.81
CA GLU A 192 15.46 1.12 7.02
C GLU A 192 16.23 0.93 5.71
N ARG A 193 15.54 0.77 4.57
CA ARG A 193 16.21 0.73 3.26
C ARG A 193 16.87 2.07 2.99
N SER A 194 18.14 2.04 2.57
CA SER A 194 18.97 3.23 2.34
C SER A 194 18.34 4.25 1.39
N GLU A 195 17.61 3.76 0.39
CA GLU A 195 16.85 4.53 -0.60
C GLU A 195 15.75 5.39 0.03
N PHE A 196 15.13 4.93 1.13
CA PHE A 196 14.02 5.63 1.78
C PHE A 196 14.42 6.36 3.07
N ARG A 197 15.55 5.96 3.66
CA ARG A 197 16.03 6.43 4.97
C ARG A 197 16.19 7.95 5.05
N HIS A 198 16.51 8.61 3.94
CA HIS A 198 16.81 10.05 3.92
C HIS A 198 15.63 10.95 3.54
N PHE A 199 14.49 10.39 3.11
CA PHE A 199 13.36 11.22 2.70
C PHE A 199 12.75 12.01 3.86
N ASP A 200 12.36 13.24 3.56
CA ASP A 200 11.51 14.05 4.42
C ASP A 200 10.04 13.71 4.16
N TRP A 201 9.38 13.09 5.13
CA TRP A 201 7.99 12.67 4.97
C TRP A 201 7.02 13.85 5.02
N ALA A 202 7.47 15.05 5.45
CA ALA A 202 6.66 16.25 5.41
C ALA A 202 6.30 16.65 3.98
N GLU A 203 7.18 16.42 3.01
CA GLU A 203 6.93 16.67 1.59
C GLU A 203 5.80 15.77 1.05
N TRP A 204 5.64 14.57 1.61
CA TRP A 204 4.58 13.64 1.19
C TRP A 204 3.20 14.13 1.63
N LEU A 205 3.11 14.77 2.79
CA LEU A 205 1.87 15.36 3.30
C LEU A 205 1.42 16.56 2.47
N GLU A 206 2.35 17.29 1.87
CA GLU A 206 2.03 18.40 0.95
C GLU A 206 1.45 17.89 -0.38
N ARG A 207 1.79 16.66 -0.76
CA ARG A 207 1.30 16.04 -2.00
C ARG A 207 0.01 15.23 -1.78
N ASP A 208 -0.07 14.47 -0.71
CA ASP A 208 -1.17 13.57 -0.41
C ASP A 208 -1.70 13.84 1.02
N ASP A 209 -2.83 14.55 1.13
CA ASP A 209 -3.39 15.06 2.40
C ASP A 209 -3.59 14.00 3.51
N TRP A 210 -3.74 12.73 3.12
CA TRP A 210 -4.06 11.59 3.98
C TRP A 210 -2.90 10.61 4.14
N CYS A 211 -1.68 10.97 3.71
CA CYS A 211 -0.54 10.07 3.76
C CYS A 211 -0.24 9.56 5.17
N ASP A 212 -0.49 10.37 6.20
CA ASP A 212 -0.27 10.02 7.60
C ASP A 212 -1.12 8.82 8.07
N ILE A 213 -2.35 8.68 7.56
CA ILE A 213 -3.20 7.52 7.86
C ILE A 213 -2.60 6.23 7.27
N TRP A 214 -2.11 6.30 6.04
CA TRP A 214 -1.53 5.15 5.35
C TRP A 214 -0.17 4.77 5.94
N LEU A 215 0.66 5.75 6.28
CA LEU A 215 1.92 5.55 7.02
C LEU A 215 1.67 4.90 8.38
N SER A 216 0.64 5.35 9.11
CA SER A 216 0.27 4.77 10.40
C SER A 216 -0.19 3.31 10.32
N SER A 217 -0.52 2.82 9.13
CA SER A 217 -0.88 1.42 8.88
C SER A 217 0.31 0.56 8.43
N ASN A 218 1.50 1.13 8.25
CA ASN A 218 2.68 0.40 7.76
C ASN A 218 3.44 -0.26 8.91
N GLU A 219 3.42 -1.59 8.98
CA GLU A 219 4.09 -2.36 10.03
C GLU A 219 5.63 -2.18 10.01
N ASN A 220 6.25 -1.94 8.85
CA ASN A 220 7.69 -1.70 8.77
C ASN A 220 8.09 -0.40 9.47
N ILE A 221 7.22 0.62 9.42
CA ILE A 221 7.41 1.86 10.19
C ILE A 221 7.35 1.56 11.68
N TRP A 222 6.37 0.78 12.13
CA TRP A 222 6.22 0.42 13.53
C TRP A 222 7.32 -0.52 14.04
N ARG A 223 7.99 -1.27 13.17
CA ARG A 223 9.15 -2.09 13.51
C ARG A 223 10.45 -1.29 13.60
N SER A 224 10.57 -0.20 12.84
CA SER A 224 11.76 0.65 12.74
C SER A 224 11.75 1.79 13.76
N THR A 225 12.83 1.97 14.52
CA THR A 225 13.00 3.14 15.38
C THR A 225 13.00 4.44 14.58
N ILE A 226 13.67 4.46 13.41
CA ILE A 226 13.70 5.63 12.51
C ILE A 226 12.30 5.92 11.99
N GLY A 227 11.58 4.88 11.56
CA GLY A 227 10.22 4.99 11.06
C GLY A 227 9.28 5.61 12.10
N ARG A 228 9.25 5.06 13.32
CA ARG A 228 8.43 5.59 14.42
C ARG A 228 8.76 7.05 14.73
N SER A 229 10.04 7.40 14.84
CA SER A 229 10.47 8.79 15.11
C SER A 229 10.04 9.76 14.01
N LYS A 230 10.21 9.39 12.73
CA LYS A 230 9.78 10.21 11.60
C LYS A 230 8.27 10.37 11.53
N LEU A 231 7.50 9.29 11.77
CA LEU A 231 6.04 9.37 11.83
C LEU A 231 5.59 10.31 12.95
N ARG A 232 6.13 10.14 14.17
CA ARG A 232 5.84 11.03 15.31
C ARG A 232 6.16 12.50 14.98
N GLY A 233 7.30 12.76 14.34
CA GLY A 233 7.69 14.10 13.88
C GLY A 233 6.70 14.69 12.87
N LEU A 234 6.33 13.91 11.85
CA LEU A 234 5.34 14.30 10.82
C LEU A 234 4.00 14.70 11.46
N LEU A 235 3.50 13.87 12.38
CA LEU A 235 2.23 14.13 13.08
C LEU A 235 2.32 15.38 13.97
N GLY A 236 3.46 15.62 14.62
CA GLY A 236 3.73 16.84 15.37
C GLY A 236 3.70 18.11 14.49
N CYS A 237 4.28 18.04 13.29
CA CYS A 237 4.23 19.13 12.31
C CYS A 237 2.80 19.41 11.85
N LYS A 238 2.01 18.37 11.55
CA LYS A 238 0.60 18.50 11.17
C LYS A 238 -0.23 19.15 12.29
N SER A 239 -0.04 18.70 13.53
CA SER A 239 -0.71 19.26 14.72
C SER A 239 -0.35 20.73 14.95
N THR A 240 0.88 21.15 14.64
CA THR A 240 1.27 22.57 14.75
C THR A 240 0.56 23.44 13.71
N LYS A 241 0.37 22.93 12.48
CA LYS A 241 -0.34 23.64 11.39
C LYS A 241 -1.87 23.61 11.59
N ASN A 242 -2.41 22.52 12.11
CA ASN A 242 -3.83 22.33 12.44
C ASN A 242 -3.92 21.51 13.74
N PRO A 243 -4.21 22.14 14.90
CA PRO A 243 -4.14 21.50 16.22
C PRO A 243 -5.20 20.42 16.38
N ASP A 244 -4.90 19.26 15.82
CA ASP A 244 -5.63 18.03 16.02
C ASP A 244 -4.84 17.16 17.00
N TYR A 245 -5.17 17.30 18.28
CA TYR A 245 -4.57 16.49 19.35
C TYR A 245 -5.00 15.02 19.27
N PHE A 246 -6.07 14.69 18.52
CA PHE A 246 -6.51 13.30 18.38
C PHE A 246 -5.48 12.45 17.65
N VAL A 247 -4.83 13.01 16.62
CA VAL A 247 -3.86 12.25 15.81
C VAL A 247 -2.62 11.82 16.61
N ILE A 248 -2.14 12.67 17.52
CA ILE A 248 -1.00 12.31 18.40
C ILE A 248 -1.43 11.26 19.43
N ASN A 249 -2.62 11.40 20.02
CA ASN A 249 -3.13 10.41 20.96
C ASN A 249 -3.33 9.04 20.29
N GLU A 250 -3.87 9.00 19.06
CA GLU A 250 -4.00 7.75 18.29
C GLU A 250 -2.64 7.10 17.98
N PHE A 251 -1.61 7.92 17.75
CA PHE A 251 -0.24 7.42 17.58
C PHE A 251 0.27 6.77 18.86
N ASP A 252 0.16 7.45 20.01
CA ASP A 252 0.65 6.93 21.29
C ASP A 252 -0.13 5.66 21.73
N GLU A 253 -1.45 5.62 21.49
CA GLU A 253 -2.28 4.43 21.74
C GLU A 253 -1.84 3.24 20.88
N ARG A 254 -1.61 3.46 19.58
CA ARG A 254 -1.15 2.42 18.66
C ARG A 254 0.26 1.95 18.98
N GLU A 255 1.16 2.86 19.36
CA GLU A 255 2.51 2.51 19.79
C GLU A 255 2.46 1.58 21.02
N GLU A 256 1.61 1.89 21.99
CA GLU A 256 1.42 1.07 23.18
C GLU A 256 0.79 -0.30 22.87
N GLU A 257 -0.12 -0.37 21.91
CA GLU A 257 -0.67 -1.64 21.42
C GLU A 257 0.43 -2.52 20.79
N TYR A 258 1.26 -1.94 19.92
CA TYR A 258 2.38 -2.66 19.31
C TYR A 258 3.44 -3.05 20.34
N ARG A 259 3.74 -2.20 21.32
CA ARG A 259 4.68 -2.52 22.42
C ARG A 259 4.21 -3.73 23.23
N LYS A 260 2.90 -3.85 23.49
CA LYS A 260 2.33 -5.01 24.21
C LYS A 260 2.33 -6.29 23.37
N SER A 261 2.05 -6.18 22.07
CA SER A 261 1.87 -7.33 21.18
C SER A 261 3.17 -7.83 20.55
N ASN A 262 4.16 -6.95 20.37
CA ASN A 262 5.45 -7.21 19.72
C ASN A 262 6.59 -6.50 20.48
N PRO A 263 6.85 -6.87 21.76
CA PRO A 263 7.86 -6.19 22.59
C PRO A 263 9.25 -6.17 21.94
N GLU A 264 9.59 -7.20 21.15
CA GLU A 264 10.89 -7.32 20.47
C GLU A 264 11.16 -6.22 19.42
N TRP A 265 10.13 -5.48 18.98
CA TRP A 265 10.31 -4.31 18.10
C TRP A 265 10.79 -3.06 18.85
N PHE A 266 10.73 -3.10 20.19
CA PHE A 266 11.02 -1.99 21.09
C PHE A 266 12.21 -2.27 22.03
N ASP A 267 12.66 -3.52 22.14
CA ASP A 267 13.77 -3.94 23.04
C ASP A 267 15.09 -3.18 22.81
N ASN A 268 15.36 -2.69 21.59
CA ASN A 268 16.60 -1.94 21.27
C ASN A 268 16.51 -0.42 21.55
N GLN A 269 15.46 0.05 22.24
CA GLN A 269 15.23 1.48 22.45
C GLN A 269 15.71 2.01 23.80
N GLU A 270 15.87 1.16 24.83
CA GLU A 270 16.24 1.63 26.17
C GLU A 270 17.72 2.07 26.29
N ASP A 271 18.60 1.64 25.38
CA ASP A 271 20.05 1.93 25.44
C ASP A 271 20.56 2.94 24.40
N ASN A 272 19.70 3.49 23.53
CA ASN A 272 20.14 4.22 22.34
C ASN A 272 20.23 5.76 22.53
N GLU A 273 21.18 6.22 23.37
CA GLU A 273 21.66 7.61 23.33
C GLU A 273 22.30 7.97 21.97
N GLU A 274 22.64 6.96 21.15
CA GLU A 274 23.25 7.10 19.83
C GLU A 274 22.32 7.80 18.80
N TYR A 275 21.00 7.66 18.93
CA TYR A 275 20.05 8.33 18.03
C TYR A 275 19.91 9.83 18.28
N LYS A 276 20.07 10.29 19.54
CA LYS A 276 20.19 11.73 19.82
C LYS A 276 21.42 12.34 19.15
N ASN A 277 22.50 11.57 19.01
CA ASN A 277 23.69 12.00 18.28
C ASN A 277 23.50 11.93 16.75
N SER A 278 22.78 10.94 16.22
CA SER A 278 22.50 10.83 14.78
C SER A 278 21.63 11.97 14.26
N ASP A 279 20.63 12.42 15.02
CA ASP A 279 19.82 13.59 14.63
C ASP A 279 20.66 14.88 14.71
N ALA A 280 21.51 15.02 15.72
CA ALA A 280 22.47 16.12 15.81
C ALA A 280 23.49 16.10 14.65
N GLU A 281 23.88 14.91 14.17
CA GLU A 281 24.78 14.75 13.04
C GLU A 281 24.08 15.05 11.69
N LEU A 282 22.81 14.64 11.54
CA LEU A 282 21.97 15.01 10.39
C LEU A 282 21.68 16.51 10.34
N ASP A 283 21.40 17.14 11.48
CA ASP A 283 21.25 18.59 11.58
C ASP A 283 22.56 19.31 11.23
N ARG A 284 23.70 18.75 11.63
CA ARG A 284 25.02 19.26 11.26
C ARG A 284 25.31 19.10 9.76
N ILE A 285 24.87 18.00 9.14
CA ILE A 285 24.97 17.79 7.69
C ILE A 285 24.11 18.82 6.95
N ARG A 286 22.86 19.04 7.37
CA ARG A 286 21.98 20.08 6.80
C ARG A 286 22.57 21.48 6.95
N GLU A 287 23.16 21.78 8.11
CA GLU A 287 23.84 23.05 8.35
C GLU A 287 25.04 23.22 7.41
N LEU A 288 25.82 22.15 7.19
CA LEU A 288 26.93 22.15 6.23
C LEU A 288 26.45 22.32 4.78
N GLU A 289 25.38 21.67 4.37
CA GLU A 289 24.78 21.83 3.03
C GLU A 289 24.30 23.27 2.81
N GLN A 290 23.64 23.87 3.82
CA GLN A 290 23.23 25.27 3.77
C GLN A 290 24.44 26.21 3.66
N ILE A 291 25.51 25.93 4.41
CA ILE A 291 26.78 26.69 4.32
C ILE A 291 27.37 26.56 2.91
N VAL A 292 27.45 25.35 2.35
CA VAL A 292 27.98 25.10 1.00
C VAL A 292 27.15 25.83 -0.05
N TRP A 293 25.82 25.78 0.05
CA TRP A 293 24.92 26.48 -0.85
C TRP A 293 25.09 28.01 -0.77
N ASN A 294 25.18 28.56 0.44
CA ASN A 294 25.47 29.97 0.67
C ASN A 294 26.84 30.36 0.08
N LEU A 295 27.86 29.50 0.22
CA LEU A 295 29.20 29.73 -0.31
C LEU A 295 29.21 29.71 -1.84
N ALA A 296 28.51 28.74 -2.45
CA ALA A 296 28.35 28.64 -3.90
C ALA A 296 27.69 29.90 -4.46
N ASN A 297 26.61 30.37 -3.84
CA ASN A 297 25.95 31.62 -4.23
C ASN A 297 26.82 32.86 -4.03
N ALA A 298 27.62 32.92 -2.96
CA ALA A 298 28.55 34.01 -2.73
C ALA A 298 29.68 34.03 -3.79
N ILE A 299 30.17 32.86 -4.20
CA ILE A 299 31.17 32.73 -5.27
C ILE A 299 30.57 33.16 -6.61
N ASP A 300 29.35 32.74 -6.92
CA ASP A 300 28.68 33.10 -8.17
C ASP A 300 28.41 34.62 -8.23
N LYS A 301 27.99 35.21 -7.11
CA LYS A 301 27.83 36.66 -6.96
C LYS A 301 29.16 37.42 -7.07
N ARG A 302 30.28 36.84 -6.63
CA ARG A 302 31.61 37.45 -6.82
C ARG A 302 32.13 37.29 -8.25
N ARG A 303 31.82 36.19 -8.93
CA ARG A 303 32.14 35.99 -10.36
C ARG A 303 31.36 36.96 -11.24
N SER A 304 30.09 37.21 -10.94
CA SER A 304 29.31 38.22 -11.65
C SER A 304 29.82 39.65 -11.38
N VAL A 305 30.25 39.97 -10.16
CA VAL A 305 30.90 41.25 -9.85
C VAL A 305 32.27 41.38 -10.54
N GLY A 306 33.05 40.30 -10.63
CA GLY A 306 34.31 40.28 -11.38
C GLY A 306 34.11 40.49 -12.89
N ALA A 307 33.07 39.87 -13.48
CA ALA A 307 32.68 40.09 -14.87
C ALA A 307 32.20 41.53 -15.11
N VAL A 308 31.46 42.11 -14.17
CA VAL A 308 31.02 43.51 -14.21
C VAL A 308 32.20 44.48 -14.11
N TRP A 309 33.20 44.21 -13.25
CA TRP A 309 34.43 45.02 -13.19
C TRP A 309 35.29 44.89 -14.44
N LEU A 310 35.37 43.70 -15.05
CA LEU A 310 36.04 43.52 -16.35
C LEU A 310 35.32 44.26 -17.48
N LEU A 311 33.98 44.22 -17.50
CA LEU A 311 33.18 44.99 -18.46
C LEU A 311 33.32 46.51 -18.24
N LEU A 312 33.35 46.97 -16.98
CA LEU A 312 33.60 48.37 -16.62
C LEU A 312 35.01 48.81 -16.99
N ALA A 313 36.03 47.98 -16.75
CA ALA A 313 37.41 48.27 -17.14
C ALA A 313 37.57 48.30 -18.67
N ALA A 314 36.88 47.42 -19.41
CA ALA A 314 36.85 47.42 -20.86
C ALA A 314 36.13 48.66 -21.42
N LEU A 315 35.04 49.09 -20.79
CA LEU A 315 34.31 50.33 -21.13
C LEU A 315 35.16 51.58 -20.86
N VAL A 316 35.81 51.66 -19.70
CA VAL A 316 36.69 52.79 -19.39
C VAL A 316 37.90 52.79 -20.33
N GLY A 317 38.47 51.63 -20.65
CA GLY A 317 39.58 51.50 -21.61
C GLY A 317 39.21 51.94 -23.04
N SER A 318 37.98 51.68 -23.50
CA SER A 318 37.53 52.09 -24.84
C SER A 318 37.24 53.59 -24.95
N PHE A 319 36.78 54.24 -23.87
CA PHE A 319 36.59 55.69 -23.81
C PHE A 319 37.91 56.47 -23.83
N PHE A 320 38.98 55.96 -23.20
CA PHE A 320 40.29 56.63 -23.25
C PHE A 320 41.09 56.30 -24.52
N GLY A 321 40.89 55.14 -25.13
CA GLY A 321 41.56 54.77 -26.39
C GLY A 321 41.12 55.59 -27.61
N THR A 322 39.95 56.22 -27.56
CA THR A 322 39.39 57.04 -28.67
C THR A 322 39.71 58.53 -28.56
N ALA A 323 40.24 58.99 -27.42
CA ALA A 323 40.65 60.39 -27.24
C ALA A 323 42.13 60.67 -27.61
N ILE A 324 42.87 59.64 -28.04
CA ILE A 324 44.31 59.73 -28.38
C ILE A 324 44.55 59.54 -29.90
N TRP A 325 43.50 59.62 -30.72
CA TRP A 325 43.62 59.60 -32.19
C TRP A 325 43.02 60.85 -32.83
#